data_AF-A0AAQ3N3N7-F1
#
_entry.id   AF-A0AAQ3N3N7-F1
#
_cell.length_a   1.000
_cell.length_b   1.000
_cell.length_c   1.000
_cell.angle_alpha   90.00
_cell.angle_beta   90.00
_cell.angle_gamma   90.00
#
_symmetry.space_group_name_H-M   'P 1'
#
loop_
_entity.id
_entity.type
_entity.pdbx_description
1 polymer ?
#
loop_
_entity_poly.entity_id
_entity_poly.type
_entity_poly.pdbx_seq_one_letter_code
_entity_poly.pdbx_strand_id
1 'polypeptide(L)'
;MEFLSSVKAEILQGKDCEEGLIAFRLHNVSYRLTLAEFNAIFGFPIGGARNYPKNFDVGSFWFQLSKSSSFVSFDSKEANIQHPCFRYAYRLMAHTLFARDDSHSAVRKSELLFLWGMVNDVSLDSRAWLARQFLKVGKASSGQIAIGGLITIIALHLNIPL
;
A
#
# COMPACT_ATOMS: atom_id res chain seq x y z
N MET A 1 6.48 -4.95 -18.30
CA MET A 1 5.16 -5.51 -17.91
C MET A 1 4.06 -4.65 -18.51
N GLU A 2 3.14 -5.25 -19.27
CA GLU A 2 2.05 -4.56 -19.99
C GLU A 2 1.09 -3.80 -19.07
N PHE A 3 0.74 -4.40 -17.92
CA PHE A 3 -0.13 -3.82 -16.91
C PHE A 3 0.40 -2.48 -16.40
N LEU A 4 1.67 -2.43 -16.02
CA LEU A 4 2.29 -1.21 -15.49
C LEU A 4 2.45 -0.11 -16.53
N SER A 5 2.75 -0.46 -17.78
CA SER A 5 2.85 0.51 -18.88
C SER A 5 1.50 1.08 -19.33
N SER A 6 0.39 0.47 -18.92
CA SER A 6 -0.96 0.84 -19.36
C SER A 6 -1.86 1.34 -18.23
N VAL A 7 -1.48 1.15 -16.96
CA VAL A 7 -2.32 1.55 -15.82
C VAL A 7 -2.52 3.06 -15.79
N LYS A 8 -3.78 3.46 -15.83
CA LYS A 8 -4.26 4.84 -15.69
C LYS A 8 -5.41 4.80 -14.71
N ALA A 9 -5.41 5.68 -13.73
CA ALA A 9 -6.57 5.87 -12.87
C ALA A 9 -6.98 7.33 -12.87
N GLU A 10 -8.26 7.55 -13.12
CA GLU A 10 -8.95 8.80 -12.88
C GLU A 10 -9.56 8.67 -11.49
N ILE A 11 -8.82 9.14 -10.47
CA ILE A 11 -9.37 9.26 -9.12
C ILE A 11 -10.23 10.52 -9.14
N LEU A 12 -11.55 10.37 -9.30
CA LEU A 12 -12.47 11.48 -9.04
C LEU A 12 -12.47 11.70 -7.52
N GLN A 13 -12.53 12.95 -7.06
CA GLN A 13 -12.40 13.29 -5.64
C GLN A 13 -13.62 12.88 -4.79
N GLY A 14 -14.34 11.82 -5.18
CA GLY A 14 -15.51 11.34 -4.46
C GLY A 14 -15.19 10.79 -3.07
N LYS A 15 -16.25 10.67 -2.28
CA LYS A 15 -16.20 10.02 -0.97
C LYS A 15 -15.73 8.56 -1.14
N ASP A 16 -14.94 8.06 -0.19
CA ASP A 16 -14.50 6.65 -0.12
C ASP A 16 -13.74 6.05 -1.32
N CYS A 17 -13.28 6.88 -2.26
CA CYS A 17 -12.62 6.49 -3.51
C CYS A 17 -13.57 5.61 -4.35
N GLU A 18 -14.87 5.80 -4.19
CA GLU A 18 -15.91 5.13 -4.97
C GLU A 18 -16.03 5.76 -6.36
N GLU A 19 -15.84 7.07 -6.44
CA GLU A 19 -15.90 7.80 -7.70
C GLU A 19 -14.52 7.79 -8.35
N GLY A 20 -14.41 7.06 -9.46
CA GLY A 20 -13.18 6.99 -10.22
C GLY A 20 -13.08 5.69 -10.98
N LEU A 21 -12.20 5.68 -11.98
CA LEU A 21 -11.98 4.54 -12.84
C LEU A 21 -10.50 4.20 -12.85
N ILE A 22 -10.18 2.92 -12.75
CA ILE A 22 -8.86 2.39 -13.04
C ILE A 22 -8.94 1.57 -14.32
N ALA A 23 -8.08 1.92 -15.27
CA ALA A 23 -7.92 1.24 -16.54
C ALA A 23 -6.52 0.67 -16.62
N PHE A 24 -6.38 -0.56 -17.11
CA PHE A 24 -5.09 -1.21 -17.32
C PHE A 24 -5.23 -2.27 -18.40
N ARG A 25 -4.10 -2.77 -18.90
CA ARG A 25 -4.05 -3.81 -19.92
C ARG A 25 -3.29 -5.02 -19.39
N LEU A 26 -3.86 -6.20 -19.56
CA LEU A 26 -3.28 -7.45 -19.08
C LEU A 26 -3.59 -8.55 -20.09
N HIS A 27 -2.55 -9.25 -20.56
CA HIS A 27 -2.65 -10.26 -21.62
C HIS A 27 -3.32 -9.72 -22.90
N ASN A 28 -2.92 -8.52 -23.35
CA ASN A 28 -3.46 -7.86 -24.55
C ASN A 28 -4.97 -7.49 -24.45
N VAL A 29 -5.59 -7.65 -23.27
CA VAL A 29 -6.98 -7.26 -23.01
C VAL A 29 -7.00 -5.99 -22.15
N SER A 30 -7.79 -5.00 -22.57
CA SER A 30 -7.99 -3.76 -21.83
C SER A 30 -9.13 -3.93 -20.83
N TYR A 31 -8.85 -3.63 -19.57
CA TYR A 31 -9.82 -3.62 -18.49
C TYR A 31 -10.07 -2.18 -18.03
N ARG A 32 -11.31 -1.92 -17.62
CA ARG A 32 -11.72 -0.67 -17.01
C ARG A 32 -12.69 -0.99 -15.88
N LEU A 33 -12.26 -0.72 -14.65
CA LEU A 33 -13.01 -0.99 -13.43
C LEU A 33 -13.29 0.33 -12.74
N THR A 34 -14.44 0.43 -12.08
CA THR A 34 -14.63 1.42 -11.02
C THR A 34 -13.63 1.16 -9.90
N LEU A 35 -13.29 2.20 -9.15
CA LEU A 35 -12.44 2.01 -7.98
C LEU A 35 -13.12 1.12 -6.92
N ALA A 36 -14.46 1.12 -6.84
CA ALA A 36 -15.21 0.19 -6.00
C ALA A 36 -14.97 -1.27 -6.41
N GLU A 37 -15.13 -1.60 -7.70
CA GLU A 37 -14.84 -2.94 -8.25
C GLU A 37 -13.37 -3.33 -8.04
N PHE A 38 -12.44 -2.41 -8.30
CA PHE A 38 -11.01 -2.65 -8.07
C PHE A 38 -10.69 -2.95 -6.61
N ASN A 39 -11.27 -2.20 -5.67
CA ASN A 39 -11.06 -2.42 -4.25
C ASN A 39 -11.70 -3.73 -3.75
N ALA A 40 -12.84 -4.12 -4.34
CA ALA A 40 -13.53 -5.36 -4.02
C ALA A 40 -12.67 -6.61 -4.33
N ILE A 41 -11.77 -6.54 -5.33
CA ILE A 41 -10.80 -7.61 -5.64
C ILE A 41 -9.96 -7.99 -4.41
N PHE A 42 -9.59 -7.00 -3.59
CA PHE A 42 -8.71 -7.18 -2.43
C PHE A 42 -9.46 -7.35 -1.11
N GLY A 43 -10.79 -7.19 -1.09
CA GLY A 43 -11.61 -7.37 0.11
C GLY A 43 -11.32 -6.37 1.24
N PHE A 44 -10.81 -5.18 0.93
CA PHE A 44 -10.50 -4.20 1.97
C PHE A 44 -11.77 -3.63 2.65
N PRO A 45 -11.69 -3.30 3.95
CA PRO A 45 -12.81 -2.73 4.67
C PRO A 45 -13.22 -1.36 4.10
N ILE A 46 -14.51 -1.06 4.19
CA ILE A 46 -15.10 0.22 3.77
C ILE A 46 -14.85 1.28 4.86
N GLY A 47 -14.52 2.50 4.43
CA GLY A 47 -14.26 3.64 5.31
C GLY A 47 -12.80 3.75 5.76
N GLY A 48 -12.58 4.51 6.83
CA GLY A 48 -11.26 4.75 7.41
C GLY A 48 -10.73 6.18 7.23
N ALA A 49 -9.74 6.54 8.04
CA ALA A 49 -9.12 7.86 7.96
C ALA A 49 -8.25 7.97 6.70
N ARG A 50 -8.54 8.97 5.87
CA ARG A 50 -7.76 9.33 4.67
C ARG A 50 -6.58 10.24 4.97
N ASN A 51 -6.76 11.07 5.99
CA ASN A 51 -5.73 11.98 6.48
C ASN A 51 -5.01 11.34 7.65
N TYR A 52 -3.78 11.78 7.91
CA TYR A 52 -3.06 11.40 9.11
C TYR A 52 -3.91 11.72 10.35
N PRO A 53 -4.23 10.72 11.19
CA PRO A 53 -4.93 10.94 12.45
C PRO A 53 -4.15 11.95 13.31
N LYS A 54 -4.86 12.88 13.97
CA LYS A 54 -4.21 13.96 14.77
C LYS A 54 -3.36 13.42 15.92
N ASN A 55 -3.71 12.25 16.43
CA ASN A 55 -3.01 11.54 17.50
C ASN A 55 -1.84 10.68 17.01
N PHE A 56 -1.60 10.60 15.70
CA PHE A 56 -0.45 9.89 15.18
C PHE A 56 0.80 10.76 15.25
N ASP A 57 1.66 10.46 16.22
CA ASP A 57 3.03 10.97 16.28
C ASP A 57 4.03 9.87 15.89
N VAL A 58 4.73 10.08 14.78
CA VAL A 58 5.67 9.10 14.22
C VAL A 58 6.88 8.88 15.14
N GLY A 59 7.35 9.93 15.82
CA GLY A 59 8.52 9.87 16.69
C GLY A 59 8.26 9.03 17.93
N SER A 60 7.16 9.32 18.63
CA SER A 60 6.69 8.58 19.80
C SER A 60 6.40 7.12 19.46
N PHE A 61 5.70 6.85 18.35
CA PHE A 61 5.41 5.48 17.97
C PHE A 61 6.69 4.69 17.59
N TRP A 62 7.62 5.32 16.87
CA TRP A 62 8.92 4.70 16.58
C TRP A 62 9.72 4.41 17.85
N PHE A 63 9.74 5.35 18.80
CA PHE A 63 10.40 5.16 20.11
C PHE A 63 9.78 3.97 20.86
N GLN A 64 8.45 3.83 20.83
CA GLN A 64 7.78 2.69 21.45
C GLN A 64 8.21 1.35 20.84
N LEU A 65 8.31 1.27 19.51
CA LEU A 65 8.69 0.06 18.78
C LEU A 65 10.18 -0.30 18.88
N SER A 66 11.06 0.71 18.84
CA SER A 66 12.50 0.50 18.67
C SER A 66 13.32 0.73 19.94
N LYS A 67 12.78 1.50 20.89
CA LYS A 67 13.52 2.08 22.03
C LYS A 67 14.74 2.92 21.62
N SER A 68 14.78 3.34 20.36
CA SER A 68 15.81 4.21 19.78
C SER A 68 15.35 5.67 19.77
N SER A 69 16.29 6.59 19.55
CA SER A 69 16.02 8.02 19.31
C SER A 69 15.02 8.27 18.16
N SER A 70 14.65 9.53 18.00
CA SER A 70 13.65 10.02 17.04
C SER A 70 13.68 9.32 15.68
N PHE A 71 12.51 9.09 15.09
CA PHE A 71 12.38 8.54 13.74
C PHE A 71 13.11 9.42 12.73
N VAL A 72 14.12 8.86 12.07
CA VAL A 72 14.81 9.46 10.94
C VAL A 72 14.54 8.63 9.70
N SER A 73 13.97 9.27 8.67
CA SER A 73 13.77 8.65 7.36
C SER A 73 15.09 8.10 6.83
N PHE A 74 15.08 6.93 6.20
CA PHE A 74 16.26 6.21 5.66
C PHE A 74 17.19 5.55 6.69
N ASP A 75 17.26 6.06 7.92
CA ASP A 75 18.13 5.48 8.97
C ASP A 75 17.37 4.57 9.94
N SER A 76 16.07 4.79 10.09
CA SER A 76 15.19 3.94 10.91
C SER A 76 14.97 2.58 10.22
N LYS A 77 15.76 1.57 10.61
CA LYS A 77 15.72 0.22 10.01
C LYS A 77 14.70 -0.69 10.70
N GLU A 78 14.05 -1.55 9.93
CA GLU A 78 13.14 -2.59 10.44
C GLU A 78 13.78 -3.42 11.56
N ALA A 79 15.07 -3.75 11.43
CA ALA A 79 15.82 -4.53 12.42
C ALA A 79 15.81 -3.90 13.82
N ASN A 80 15.60 -2.58 13.92
CA ASN A 80 15.54 -1.87 15.18
C ASN A 80 14.21 -2.06 15.90
N ILE A 81 13.16 -2.57 15.24
CA ILE A 81 11.89 -2.93 15.89
C ILE A 81 12.15 -4.10 16.85
N GLN A 82 11.98 -3.88 18.15
CA GLN A 82 12.38 -4.81 19.20
C GLN A 82 11.53 -6.08 19.21
N HIS A 83 10.21 -5.92 19.08
CA HIS A 83 9.28 -7.03 19.19
C HIS A 83 9.20 -7.82 17.87
N PRO A 84 9.49 -9.13 17.85
CA PRO A 84 9.46 -9.93 16.63
C PRO A 84 8.12 -9.90 15.91
N CYS A 85 6.99 -9.97 16.63
CA CYS A 85 5.66 -9.92 16.00
C CYS A 85 5.42 -8.61 15.24
N PHE A 86 5.85 -7.46 15.79
CA PHE A 86 5.72 -6.18 15.07
C PHE A 86 6.64 -6.12 13.86
N ARG A 87 7.84 -6.72 13.96
CA ARG A 87 8.77 -6.82 12.83
C ARG A 87 8.16 -7.64 11.69
N TYR A 88 7.60 -8.81 11.98
CA TYR A 88 6.95 -9.65 10.98
C TYR A 88 5.68 -9.02 10.41
N ALA A 89 4.85 -8.39 11.24
CA ALA A 89 3.67 -7.65 10.77
C ALA A 89 4.06 -6.50 9.83
N TYR A 90 5.08 -5.72 10.21
CA TYR A 90 5.66 -4.70 9.36
C TYR A 90 6.13 -5.27 8.03
N ARG A 91 6.93 -6.35 8.05
CA ARG A 91 7.51 -6.97 6.86
C ARG A 91 6.43 -7.48 5.92
N LEU A 92 5.45 -8.22 6.45
CA LEU A 92 4.32 -8.72 5.68
C LEU A 92 3.62 -7.57 4.96
N MET A 93 3.29 -6.50 5.69
CA MET A 93 2.63 -5.32 5.14
C MET A 93 3.52 -4.60 4.11
N ALA A 94 4.82 -4.47 4.36
CA ALA A 94 5.76 -3.81 3.46
C ALA A 94 5.83 -4.49 2.09
N HIS A 95 5.86 -5.83 2.06
CA HIS A 95 5.95 -6.59 0.80
C HIS A 95 4.60 -6.86 0.14
N THR A 96 3.51 -6.91 0.90
CA THR A 96 2.16 -7.18 0.35
C THR A 96 1.47 -5.88 -0.04
N LEU A 97 1.07 -5.09 0.95
CA LEU A 97 0.30 -3.86 0.74
C LEU A 97 1.17 -2.79 0.08
N PHE A 98 2.37 -2.55 0.61
CA PHE A 98 3.26 -1.51 0.11
C PHE A 98 4.12 -1.92 -1.07
N ALA A 99 4.06 -3.21 -1.46
CA ALA A 99 4.71 -3.75 -2.64
C ALA A 99 6.19 -3.32 -2.74
N ARG A 100 6.93 -3.46 -1.64
CA ARG A 100 8.35 -3.12 -1.54
C ARG A 100 9.23 -4.30 -1.93
N ASP A 101 10.37 -3.96 -2.50
CA ASP A 101 11.47 -4.89 -2.70
C ASP A 101 12.24 -5.13 -1.39
N ASP A 102 12.99 -6.23 -1.36
CA ASP A 102 13.82 -6.62 -0.22
C ASP A 102 15.06 -5.73 -0.03
N SER A 103 15.35 -4.86 -1.01
CA SER A 103 16.57 -4.04 -1.02
C SER A 103 16.53 -2.88 0.00
N HIS A 104 15.35 -2.54 0.51
CA HIS A 104 15.17 -1.37 1.36
C HIS A 104 14.70 -1.75 2.77
N SER A 105 15.64 -1.88 3.71
CA SER A 105 15.36 -2.14 5.14
C SER A 105 14.84 -0.93 5.91
N ALA A 106 14.80 0.26 5.30
CA ALA A 106 14.38 1.49 5.93
C ALA A 106 12.85 1.62 6.00
N VAL A 107 12.36 1.85 7.22
CA VAL A 107 10.95 2.01 7.54
C VAL A 107 10.42 3.36 7.03
N ARG A 108 9.26 3.37 6.36
CA ARG A 108 8.60 4.61 5.93
C ARG A 108 7.54 5.07 6.92
N LYS A 109 7.34 6.38 7.00
CA LYS A 109 6.29 6.99 7.83
C LYS A 109 4.88 6.45 7.51
N SER A 110 4.58 6.20 6.24
CA SER A 110 3.29 5.62 5.83
C SER A 110 3.11 4.19 6.32
N GLU A 111 4.17 3.40 6.40
CA GLU A 111 4.10 2.03 6.93
C GLU A 111 3.91 2.06 8.45
N LEU A 112 4.63 2.94 9.15
CA LEU A 112 4.40 3.16 10.57
C LEU A 112 2.99 3.63 10.90
N LEU A 113 2.39 4.44 10.03
CA LEU A 113 1.00 4.85 10.20
C LEU A 113 0.06 3.64 10.17
N PHE A 114 0.23 2.73 9.21
CA PHE A 114 -0.61 1.52 9.12
C PHE A 114 -0.38 0.58 10.30
N LEU A 115 0.87 0.37 10.70
CA LEU A 115 1.18 -0.43 11.89
C LEU A 115 0.63 0.19 13.17
N TRP A 116 0.69 1.52 13.30
CA TRP A 116 0.08 2.25 14.42
C TRP A 116 -1.44 2.11 14.42
N GLY A 117 -2.07 2.17 13.25
CA GLY A 117 -3.51 1.97 13.10
C GLY A 117 -3.95 0.59 13.58
N MET A 118 -3.18 -0.46 13.26
CA MET A 118 -3.43 -1.82 13.75
C MET A 118 -3.34 -1.91 15.27
N VAL A 119 -2.39 -1.21 15.91
CA VAL A 119 -2.20 -1.23 17.37
C VAL A 119 -3.28 -0.44 18.11
N ASN A 120 -3.82 0.62 17.51
CA ASN A 120 -4.75 1.55 18.16
C ASN A 120 -6.21 1.35 17.70
N ASP A 121 -6.50 0.28 16.97
CA ASP A 121 -7.81 0.00 16.38
C ASP A 121 -8.36 1.17 15.54
N VAL A 122 -7.46 1.82 14.78
CA VAL A 122 -7.80 2.93 13.88
C VAL A 122 -7.80 2.42 12.45
N SER A 123 -8.99 2.35 11.86
CA SER A 123 -9.16 2.01 10.45
C SER A 123 -8.62 3.13 9.55
N LEU A 124 -7.71 2.78 8.64
CA LEU A 124 -7.15 3.66 7.61
C LEU A 124 -7.70 3.28 6.25
N ASP A 125 -7.87 4.27 5.38
CA ASP A 125 -8.36 4.07 4.02
C ASP A 125 -7.30 3.37 3.14
N SER A 126 -7.23 2.05 3.29
CA SER A 126 -6.31 1.14 2.58
C SER A 126 -6.60 1.12 1.07
N ARG A 127 -7.87 1.32 0.70
CA ARG A 127 -8.37 1.38 -0.67
C ARG A 127 -7.78 2.55 -1.44
N ALA A 128 -7.96 3.76 -0.90
CA ALA A 128 -7.37 4.97 -1.46
C ALA A 128 -5.84 4.90 -1.50
N TRP A 129 -5.23 4.24 -0.53
CA TRP A 129 -3.79 4.06 -0.48
C TRP A 129 -3.29 3.13 -1.60
N LEU A 130 -3.93 1.97 -1.79
CA LEU A 130 -3.56 1.01 -2.82
C LEU A 130 -3.71 1.59 -4.23
N ALA A 131 -4.84 2.22 -4.54
CA ALA A 131 -5.07 2.86 -5.83
C ALA A 131 -3.98 3.89 -6.18
N ARG A 132 -3.55 4.69 -5.18
CA ARG A 132 -2.45 5.65 -5.34
C ARG A 132 -1.09 4.97 -5.56
N GLN A 133 -0.84 3.81 -4.95
CA GLN A 133 0.39 3.06 -5.24
C GLN A 133 0.42 2.54 -6.66
N PHE A 134 -0.66 1.92 -7.13
CA PHE A 134 -0.74 1.42 -8.50
C PHE A 134 -0.47 2.53 -9.52
N LEU A 135 -1.05 3.71 -9.30
CA LEU A 135 -0.74 4.91 -10.09
C LEU A 135 0.71 5.34 -10.01
N LYS A 136 1.28 5.37 -8.80
CA LYS A 136 2.68 5.79 -8.59
C LYS A 136 3.64 4.85 -9.29
N VAL A 137 3.44 3.54 -9.16
CA VAL A 137 4.30 2.52 -9.78
C VAL A 137 4.10 2.50 -11.30
N GLY A 138 2.87 2.67 -11.80
CA GLY A 138 2.61 2.80 -13.24
C GLY A 138 3.25 4.01 -13.90
N LYS A 139 3.41 5.11 -13.16
CA LYS A 139 4.11 6.33 -13.63
C LYS A 139 5.62 6.30 -13.42
N ALA A 140 6.15 5.33 -12.66
CA ALA A 140 7.57 5.26 -12.38
C ALA A 140 8.35 4.89 -13.64
N SER A 141 9.28 5.75 -14.05
CA SER A 141 10.17 5.52 -15.19
C SER A 141 11.42 4.71 -14.81
N SER A 142 11.68 4.51 -13.52
CA SER A 142 12.81 3.76 -12.98
C SER A 142 12.47 3.17 -11.60
N GLY A 143 13.17 2.09 -11.22
CA GLY A 143 12.97 1.36 -9.95
C GLY A 143 12.58 -0.10 -10.16
N GLN A 144 12.83 -0.95 -9.16
CA GLN A 144 12.36 -2.34 -9.18
C GLN A 144 10.84 -2.41 -9.01
N ILE A 145 10.22 -3.25 -9.84
CA ILE A 145 8.77 -3.50 -9.80
C ILE A 145 8.52 -4.60 -8.78
N ALA A 146 7.92 -4.25 -7.64
CA ALA A 146 7.58 -5.19 -6.57
C ALA A 146 6.06 -5.33 -6.33
N ILE A 147 5.23 -5.10 -7.36
CA ILE A 147 3.76 -5.27 -7.29
C ILE A 147 3.24 -6.59 -7.92
N GLY A 148 4.14 -7.52 -8.27
CA GLY A 148 3.80 -8.75 -9.01
C GLY A 148 2.69 -9.57 -8.34
N GLY A 149 2.78 -9.79 -7.02
CA GLY A 149 1.75 -10.53 -6.27
C GLY A 149 0.37 -9.88 -6.31
N LEU A 150 0.29 -8.55 -6.32
CA LEU A 150 -0.98 -7.84 -6.43
C LEU A 150 -1.57 -7.96 -7.84
N ILE A 151 -0.73 -7.94 -8.88
CA ILE A 151 -1.16 -8.19 -10.26
C ILE A 151 -1.67 -9.64 -10.40
N THR A 152 -1.02 -10.62 -9.76
CA THR A 152 -1.47 -12.01 -9.74
C THR A 152 -2.87 -12.15 -9.14
N ILE A 153 -3.17 -11.46 -8.03
CA ILE A 153 -4.51 -11.46 -7.42
C ILE A 153 -5.55 -10.89 -8.40
N ILE A 154 -5.23 -9.79 -9.09
CA ILE A 154 -6.11 -9.21 -10.12
C ILE A 154 -6.33 -10.20 -11.27
N ALA A 155 -5.26 -10.84 -11.76
CA ALA A 155 -5.34 -11.81 -12.84
C ALA A 155 -6.25 -13.00 -12.49
N LEU A 156 -6.07 -13.56 -11.29
CA LEU A 156 -6.91 -14.64 -10.78
C LEU A 156 -8.38 -14.22 -10.64
N HIS A 157 -8.64 -13.03 -10.11
CA HIS A 157 -10.01 -12.51 -9.98
C HIS A 157 -10.70 -12.31 -11.34
N LEU A 158 -9.94 -11.92 -12.37
CA LEU A 158 -10.42 -11.74 -13.74
C LEU A 158 -10.43 -13.05 -14.55
N ASN A 159 -10.12 -14.20 -13.93
CA ASN A 159 -10.00 -15.51 -14.57
C ASN A 159 -9.00 -15.55 -15.74
N ILE A 160 -7.90 -14.79 -15.60
CA ILE A 160 -6.80 -14.76 -16.58
C ILE A 160 -5.80 -15.87 -16.21
N PRO A 161 -5.41 -16.74 -17.15
CA PRO A 161 -4.40 -17.76 -16.89
C PRO A 161 -3.04 -17.12 -16.61
N LEU A 162 -2.37 -17.59 -15.54
CA LEU A 162 -1.04 -17.14 -15.09
C LEU A 162 0.10 -17.72 -15.93
#